data_AF-A0A7W1R0L5-F1
#
_entry.id   AF-A0A7W1R0L5-F1
#
_cell.length_a   1.000
_cell.length_b   1.000
_cell.length_c   1.000
_cell.angle_alpha   90.00
_cell.angle_beta   90.00
_cell.angle_gamma   90.00
#
_symmetry.space_group_name_H-M   'P 1'
#
loop_
_entity.id
_entity.type
_entity.pdbx_description
1 polymer ?
#
loop_
_entity_poly.entity_id
_entity_poly.type
_entity_poly.pdbx_seq_one_letter_code
_entity_poly.pdbx_strand_id
1 'polypeptide(L)'
;MLVLLAIGFVAGIVTALSPCVLPVLPIVLAGGATGRRPLAIIAGIVLSFTVFTLFAAWLLDQIGLPDDFLRNLAIAVLLLMGVTLLWPRAADLVARPLQALTRRRGGDAGGGFLLGVSLGLVFVPCAGPVLAAVTVIAAQRDVGLDGVVLTLAYAVGAAVPMLAIAFAGQRAARRLRARATVVRRTAGALVVGAALAIALGVDQDLQTRIPGYTEAVQDRIERSDSAQRELEDLTGARAPAVVAENAKSTLEDYGVAPEFSGLVGWLNSKPLTLAGLRGKVVLIDFWTYSCINCLRTLPYITSWHERYRSSGLTIVGVHTPEFAFERVASNVRENAKELGVEYPIALDNEFGTWNAWHNQYWPAKYLIDRKGHVRYYHFGEGDYDESESAIRELLAERGAGSDDLPAPAALADESPRGLVTPESYLGHQRLARYVGTTIAPDREQRYVLSSALEENELTFGGRWKVEGERAVAGRDARLRLRYRSRDVYLVLTGKGAVDVLVDGKRERRVQVAGDRLYTLVERPEISDHLLELRFAPGVAGYAFTFG
;
A
#
# COMPACT_ATOMS: atom_id res chain seq x y z
N MET A 1 -3.75 -5.57 19.76
CA MET A 1 -2.94 -6.83 19.83
C MET A 1 -3.77 -8.10 19.54
N LEU A 2 -4.87 -8.37 20.26
CA LEU A 2 -5.66 -9.60 20.12
C LEU A 2 -6.20 -9.83 18.70
N VAL A 3 -6.67 -8.78 18.03
CA VAL A 3 -7.16 -8.86 16.64
C VAL A 3 -6.05 -9.19 15.66
N LEU A 4 -4.87 -8.56 15.78
CA LEU A 4 -3.70 -8.88 14.96
C LEU A 4 -3.24 -10.34 15.18
N LEU A 5 -3.30 -10.83 16.42
CA LEU A 5 -3.00 -12.23 16.71
C LEU A 5 -4.04 -13.18 16.10
N ALA A 6 -5.32 -12.81 16.11
CA ALA A 6 -6.37 -13.57 15.45
C ALA A 6 -6.19 -13.57 13.92
N ILE A 7 -5.84 -12.43 13.31
CA ILE A 7 -5.54 -12.31 11.88
C ILE A 7 -4.32 -13.16 11.52
N GLY A 8 -3.23 -13.05 12.27
CA GLY A 8 -2.02 -13.87 12.08
C GLY A 8 -2.32 -15.37 12.20
N PHE A 9 -3.10 -15.76 13.20
CA PHE A 9 -3.51 -17.15 13.40
C PHE A 9 -4.37 -17.68 12.24
N VAL A 10 -5.37 -16.91 11.78
CA VAL A 10 -6.23 -17.27 10.65
C VAL A 10 -5.43 -17.33 9.35
N ALA A 11 -4.53 -16.37 9.11
CA ALA A 11 -3.63 -16.36 7.97
C ALA A 11 -2.72 -17.61 7.95
N GLY A 12 -2.24 -18.04 9.11
CA GLY A 12 -1.51 -19.30 9.27
C GLY A 12 -2.33 -20.52 8.85
N ILE A 13 -3.60 -20.59 9.27
CA ILE A 13 -4.53 -21.67 8.89
C ILE A 13 -4.76 -21.71 7.37
N VAL A 14 -5.02 -20.55 6.77
CA VAL A 14 -5.25 -20.42 5.32
C VAL A 14 -3.98 -20.82 4.56
N THR A 15 -2.81 -20.42 5.03
CA THR A 15 -1.52 -20.81 4.43
C THR A 15 -1.31 -22.32 4.47
N ALA A 16 -1.69 -22.99 5.57
CA ALA A 16 -1.56 -24.44 5.69
C ALA A 16 -2.45 -25.23 4.70
N LEU A 17 -3.53 -24.60 4.22
CA LEU A 17 -4.44 -25.16 3.21
C LEU A 17 -4.03 -24.80 1.77
N SER A 18 -2.96 -24.02 1.60
CA SER A 18 -2.47 -23.60 0.30
C SER A 18 -2.00 -24.80 -0.55
N PRO A 19 -2.25 -24.79 -1.87
CA PRO A 19 -1.86 -25.88 -2.78
C PRO A 19 -0.35 -26.19 -2.78
N CYS A 20 0.50 -25.30 -2.26
CA CYS A 20 1.94 -25.51 -2.08
C CYS A 20 2.29 -26.47 -0.92
N VAL A 21 1.41 -26.62 0.08
CA VAL A 21 1.65 -27.39 1.32
C VAL A 21 1.15 -28.83 1.22
N LEU A 22 0.01 -29.03 0.56
CA LEU A 22 -0.60 -30.33 0.29
C LEU A 22 0.37 -31.39 -0.27
N PRO A 23 1.30 -31.06 -1.20
CA PRO A 23 2.31 -31.97 -1.72
C PRO A 23 3.30 -32.55 -0.70
N VAL A 24 3.56 -31.83 0.41
CA VAL A 24 4.54 -32.19 1.44
C VAL A 24 3.91 -33.09 2.52
N LEU A 25 2.59 -33.04 2.64
CA LEU A 25 1.80 -33.82 3.59
C LEU A 25 2.13 -35.33 3.61
N PRO A 26 2.39 -36.02 2.49
CA PRO A 26 2.73 -37.45 2.50
C PRO A 26 4.07 -37.75 3.19
N ILE A 27 5.04 -36.82 3.16
CA ILE A 27 6.35 -36.98 3.81
C ILE A 27 6.19 -36.89 5.33
N VAL A 28 5.36 -35.96 5.79
CA VAL A 28 5.01 -35.81 7.22
C VAL A 28 4.28 -37.05 7.73
N LEU A 29 3.35 -37.60 6.94
CA LEU A 29 2.65 -38.85 7.26
C LEU A 29 3.58 -40.08 7.24
N ALA A 30 4.64 -40.08 6.41
CA ALA A 30 5.64 -41.14 6.37
C ALA A 30 6.54 -41.14 7.61
N GLY A 31 6.78 -39.98 8.24
CA GLY A 31 7.63 -39.80 9.42
C GLY A 31 7.09 -40.41 10.73
N GLY A 32 5.83 -40.83 10.77
CA GLY A 32 5.22 -41.59 11.88
C GLY A 32 5.00 -40.79 13.17
N ALA A 33 3.73 -40.54 13.51
CA ALA A 33 3.31 -39.83 14.71
C ALA A 33 3.09 -40.77 15.91
N THR A 34 4.15 -41.33 16.48
CA THR A 34 4.09 -42.08 17.75
C THR A 34 4.83 -41.34 18.86
N GLY A 35 4.16 -41.05 19.97
CA GLY A 35 4.76 -40.38 21.14
C GLY A 35 4.91 -38.85 21.01
N ARG A 36 5.94 -38.27 21.64
CA ARG A 36 6.20 -36.81 21.67
C ARG A 36 6.77 -36.24 20.35
N ARG A 37 6.91 -37.06 19.30
CA ARG A 37 7.52 -36.67 18.02
C ARG A 37 6.80 -35.54 17.27
N PRO A 38 5.45 -35.48 17.20
CA PRO A 38 4.75 -34.40 16.49
C PRO A 38 4.99 -33.03 17.12
N LEU A 39 5.06 -32.97 18.45
CA LEU A 39 5.38 -31.74 19.19
C LEU A 39 6.82 -31.27 18.91
N ALA A 40 7.77 -32.21 18.77
CA ALA A 40 9.15 -31.88 18.41
C ALA A 40 9.28 -31.38 16.96
N ILE A 41 8.48 -31.90 16.03
CA ILE A 41 8.40 -31.41 14.64
C ILE A 41 7.87 -29.98 14.61
N ILE A 42 6.76 -29.71 15.31
CA ILE A 42 6.16 -28.37 15.37
C ILE A 42 7.12 -27.38 16.01
N ALA A 43 7.76 -27.75 17.12
CA ALA A 43 8.76 -26.88 17.75
C ALA A 43 9.93 -26.56 16.80
N GLY A 44 10.37 -27.53 15.98
CA GLY A 44 11.39 -27.31 14.96
C GLY A 44 10.93 -26.38 13.83
N ILE A 45 9.70 -26.53 13.35
CA ILE A 45 9.12 -25.66 12.31
C ILE A 45 8.97 -24.23 12.84
N VAL A 46 8.36 -24.05 14.02
CA VAL A 46 8.14 -22.73 14.62
C VAL A 46 9.48 -22.03 14.88
N LEU A 47 10.45 -22.73 15.48
CA LEU A 47 11.75 -22.13 15.79
C LEU A 47 12.52 -21.73 14.53
N SER A 48 12.63 -22.64 13.54
CA SER A 48 13.37 -22.36 12.31
C SER A 48 12.72 -21.27 11.47
N PHE A 49 11.39 -21.26 11.39
CA PHE A 49 10.65 -20.25 10.66
C PHE A 49 10.80 -18.87 11.30
N THR A 50 10.62 -18.75 12.61
CA THR A 50 10.77 -17.46 13.30
C THR A 50 12.20 -16.93 13.20
N VAL A 51 13.22 -17.78 13.41
CA VAL A 51 14.63 -17.35 13.30
C VAL A 51 14.98 -16.93 11.88
N PHE A 52 14.57 -17.70 10.87
CA PHE A 52 14.94 -17.40 9.49
C PHE A 52 14.19 -16.18 8.94
N THR A 53 12.91 -16.01 9.28
CA THR A 53 12.12 -14.84 8.88
C THR A 53 12.68 -13.56 9.50
N LEU A 54 13.03 -13.58 10.79
CA LEU A 54 13.63 -12.42 11.46
C LEU A 54 15.03 -12.11 10.90
N PHE A 55 15.84 -13.14 10.62
CA PHE A 55 17.15 -12.96 10.00
C PHE A 55 17.05 -12.41 8.57
N ALA A 56 16.09 -12.91 7.78
CA ALA A 56 15.84 -12.41 6.43
C ALA A 56 15.38 -10.95 6.45
N ALA A 57 14.45 -10.59 7.34
CA ALA A 57 14.00 -9.20 7.50
C ALA A 57 15.16 -8.26 7.86
N TRP A 58 16.00 -8.65 8.82
CA TRP A 58 17.20 -7.89 9.20
C TRP A 58 18.22 -7.77 8.06
N LEU A 59 18.42 -8.84 7.28
CA LEU A 59 19.36 -8.84 6.15
C LEU A 59 18.87 -7.97 4.99
N LEU A 60 17.56 -7.90 4.75
CA LEU A 60 16.97 -7.10 3.69
C LEU A 60 17.10 -5.60 3.95
N ASP A 61 16.93 -5.18 5.20
CA ASP A 61 17.13 -3.80 5.64
C ASP A 61 18.55 -3.28 5.35
N GLN A 62 19.56 -4.15 5.45
CA GLN A 62 20.97 -3.77 5.26
C GLN A 62 21.46 -3.77 3.81
N ILE A 63 20.86 -4.56 2.91
CA ILE A 63 21.44 -4.83 1.57
C ILE A 63 20.72 -4.06 0.45
N GLY A 64 19.52 -3.51 0.67
CA GLY A 64 18.85 -2.66 -0.33
C GLY A 64 18.66 -3.37 -1.69
N LEU A 65 18.25 -4.64 -1.66
CA LEU A 65 18.14 -5.47 -2.86
C LEU A 65 16.88 -5.15 -3.69
N PRO A 66 16.93 -5.29 -5.03
CA PRO A 66 15.75 -5.14 -5.88
C PRO A 66 14.67 -6.18 -5.56
N ASP A 67 13.39 -5.77 -5.57
CA ASP A 67 12.23 -6.61 -5.21
C ASP A 67 12.13 -7.92 -6.03
N ASP A 68 12.62 -7.92 -7.27
CA ASP A 68 12.58 -9.08 -8.16
C ASP A 68 13.57 -10.19 -7.77
N PHE A 69 14.62 -9.89 -7.00
CA PHE A 69 15.66 -10.85 -6.68
C PHE A 69 15.15 -11.99 -5.77
N LEU A 70 14.39 -11.64 -4.73
CA LEU A 70 13.82 -12.61 -3.79
C LEU A 70 12.79 -13.51 -4.46
N ARG A 71 11.93 -12.93 -5.30
CA ARG A 71 10.92 -13.66 -6.07
C ARG A 71 11.58 -14.69 -7.00
N ASN A 72 12.61 -14.28 -7.75
CA ASN A 72 13.32 -15.17 -8.66
C ASN A 72 14.08 -16.28 -7.94
N LEU A 73 14.70 -15.96 -6.79
CA LEU A 73 15.36 -16.96 -5.94
C LEU A 73 14.36 -18.00 -5.41
N ALA A 74 13.19 -17.57 -4.92
CA ALA A 74 12.13 -18.46 -4.44
C ALA A 74 11.61 -19.41 -5.54
N ILE A 75 11.38 -18.88 -6.75
CA ILE A 75 10.95 -19.67 -7.92
C ILE A 75 12.01 -20.71 -8.30
N ALA A 76 13.29 -20.34 -8.31
CA ALA A 76 14.38 -21.26 -8.62
C ALA A 76 14.48 -22.42 -7.62
N VAL A 77 14.32 -22.12 -6.32
CA VAL A 77 14.30 -23.14 -5.25
C VAL A 77 13.09 -24.07 -5.37
N LEU A 78 11.90 -23.54 -5.65
CA LEU A 78 10.69 -24.34 -5.83
C LEU A 78 10.75 -25.26 -7.06
N LEU A 79 11.29 -24.76 -8.18
CA LEU A 79 11.51 -25.58 -9.38
C LEU A 79 12.51 -26.70 -9.11
N LEU A 80 13.62 -26.39 -8.44
CA LEU A 80 14.61 -27.40 -8.05
C LEU A 80 13.97 -28.50 -7.20
N MET A 81 13.17 -28.12 -6.19
CA MET A 81 12.49 -29.07 -5.32
C MET A 81 11.45 -29.91 -6.09
N GLY A 82 10.61 -29.29 -6.92
CA GLY A 82 9.62 -29.99 -7.74
C GLY A 82 10.24 -31.01 -8.70
N VAL A 83 11.37 -30.65 -9.33
CA VAL A 83 12.11 -31.53 -10.25
C VAL A 83 12.73 -32.71 -9.49
N THR A 84 13.26 -32.50 -8.29
CA THR A 84 13.77 -33.62 -7.45
C THR A 84 12.69 -34.63 -7.06
N LEU A 85 11.43 -34.19 -6.89
CA LEU A 85 10.30 -35.07 -6.61
C LEU A 85 9.86 -35.90 -7.84
N LEU A 86 10.05 -35.38 -9.06
CA LEU A 86 9.76 -36.09 -10.31
C LEU A 86 10.76 -37.20 -10.63
N TRP A 87 12.03 -37.02 -10.25
CA TRP A 87 13.12 -37.94 -10.64
C TRP A 87 13.70 -38.69 -9.41
N PRO A 88 13.25 -39.94 -9.14
CA PRO A 88 13.67 -40.72 -7.97
C PRO A 88 15.19 -40.85 -7.80
N ARG A 89 15.93 -40.94 -8.91
CA ARG A 89 17.40 -41.09 -8.91
C ARG A 89 18.15 -39.80 -8.57
N ALA A 90 17.57 -38.63 -8.85
CA ALA A 90 18.16 -37.34 -8.47
C ALA A 90 18.01 -37.11 -6.96
N ALA A 91 16.87 -37.51 -6.38
CA ALA A 91 16.65 -37.46 -4.93
C ALA A 91 17.68 -38.28 -4.15
N ASP A 92 18.06 -39.47 -4.63
CA ASP A 92 19.08 -40.30 -3.98
C ASP A 92 20.49 -39.69 -4.06
N LEU A 93 20.82 -38.97 -5.14
CA LEU A 93 22.10 -38.27 -5.30
C LEU A 93 22.23 -37.06 -4.35
N VAL A 94 21.16 -36.29 -4.21
CA VAL A 94 21.11 -35.12 -3.30
C VAL A 94 20.97 -35.55 -1.84
N ALA A 95 20.23 -36.62 -1.55
CA ALA A 95 19.97 -37.08 -0.18
C ALA A 95 21.14 -37.84 0.45
N ARG A 96 22.04 -38.45 -0.33
CA ARG A 96 23.20 -39.21 0.18
C ARG A 96 24.08 -38.44 1.18
N PRO A 97 24.53 -37.20 0.91
CA PRO A 97 25.31 -36.42 1.88
C PRO A 97 24.48 -36.00 3.10
N LEU A 98 23.20 -35.67 2.92
CA LEU A 98 22.29 -35.28 4.01
C LEU A 98 21.93 -36.46 4.94
N GLN A 99 21.80 -37.66 4.38
CA GLN A 99 21.53 -38.90 5.11
C GLN A 99 22.73 -39.35 5.93
N ALA A 100 23.95 -39.08 5.47
CA ALA A 100 25.17 -39.31 6.26
C ALA A 100 25.22 -38.42 7.52
N LEU A 101 24.71 -37.19 7.43
CA LEU A 101 24.62 -36.25 8.55
C LEU A 101 23.50 -36.63 9.55
N THR A 102 22.38 -37.15 9.06
CA THR A 102 21.18 -37.48 9.87
C THR A 102 21.21 -38.88 10.48
N ARG A 103 22.03 -39.81 9.98
CA ARG A 103 22.20 -41.17 10.56
C ARG A 103 22.77 -41.18 11.98
N ARG A 104 23.38 -40.08 12.46
CA ARG A 104 24.06 -40.02 13.76
C ARG A 104 23.16 -39.70 14.97
N ARG A 105 21.88 -39.37 14.81
CA ARG A 105 20.97 -39.08 15.94
C ARG A 105 19.57 -39.67 15.73
N GLY A 106 19.48 -41.00 15.83
CA GLY A 106 18.22 -41.72 15.91
C GLY A 106 17.70 -41.79 17.34
N GLY A 107 16.77 -40.89 17.68
CA GLY A 107 15.98 -40.95 18.91
C GLY A 107 14.66 -40.20 18.69
N ASP A 108 13.59 -40.65 19.36
CA ASP A 108 12.20 -40.30 19.06
C ASP A 108 11.98 -38.80 18.79
N ALA A 109 12.43 -37.91 19.68
CA ALA A 109 12.20 -36.46 19.55
C ALA A 109 13.19 -35.73 18.62
N GLY A 110 14.47 -36.14 18.58
CA GLY A 110 15.53 -35.44 17.85
C GLY A 110 15.40 -35.55 16.34
N GLY A 111 14.94 -36.71 15.84
CA GLY A 111 14.63 -36.88 14.42
C GLY A 111 13.44 -36.05 13.96
N GLY A 112 12.45 -35.86 14.84
CA GLY A 112 11.29 -34.99 14.58
C GLY A 112 11.70 -33.51 14.49
N PHE A 113 12.55 -33.05 15.40
CA PHE A 113 13.03 -31.66 15.39
C PHE A 113 13.84 -31.33 14.13
N LEU A 114 14.77 -32.20 13.72
CA LEU A 114 15.57 -32.00 12.49
C LEU A 114 14.71 -32.01 11.23
N LEU A 115 13.72 -32.90 11.16
CA LEU A 115 12.72 -32.87 10.08
C LEU A 115 11.95 -31.56 10.09
N GLY A 116 11.52 -31.08 11.26
CA GLY A 116 10.83 -29.80 11.41
C GLY A 116 11.66 -28.61 10.94
N VAL A 117 12.95 -28.56 11.28
CA VAL A 117 13.87 -27.49 10.83
C VAL A 117 14.03 -27.49 9.30
N SER A 118 14.14 -28.68 8.68
CA SER A 118 14.23 -28.77 7.22
C SER A 118 12.94 -28.34 6.51
N LEU A 119 11.78 -28.63 7.12
CA LEU A 119 10.47 -28.27 6.59
C LEU A 119 10.17 -26.77 6.75
N GLY A 120 10.64 -26.15 7.83
CA GLY A 120 10.49 -24.69 8.04
C GLY A 120 11.20 -23.88 6.96
N LEU A 121 12.40 -24.28 6.54
CA LEU A 121 13.16 -23.63 5.46
C LEU A 121 12.44 -23.70 4.11
N VAL A 122 11.76 -24.82 3.84
CA VAL A 122 10.99 -25.04 2.60
C VAL A 122 9.69 -24.23 2.57
N PHE A 123 9.17 -23.85 3.75
CA PHE A 123 7.90 -23.13 3.88
C PHE A 123 8.01 -21.64 3.53
N VAL A 124 9.19 -21.05 3.71
CA VAL A 124 9.48 -19.62 3.50
C VAL A 124 9.05 -19.12 2.10
N PRO A 125 9.45 -19.75 0.98
CA PRO A 125 9.06 -19.28 -0.35
C PRO A 125 7.57 -19.46 -0.69
N CYS A 126 6.85 -20.35 -0.01
CA CYS A 126 5.43 -20.63 -0.30
C CYS A 126 4.45 -19.70 0.43
N ALA A 127 4.92 -19.00 1.47
CA ALA A 127 4.13 -18.04 2.24
C ALA A 127 4.39 -16.58 1.81
N GLY A 128 5.16 -16.36 0.73
CA GLY A 128 5.73 -15.08 0.30
C GLY A 128 4.81 -13.86 0.38
N PRO A 129 3.62 -13.84 -0.23
CA PRO A 129 2.75 -12.66 -0.20
C PRO A 129 2.21 -12.32 1.20
N VAL A 130 1.87 -13.36 1.97
CA VAL A 130 1.33 -13.21 3.33
C VAL A 130 2.44 -12.85 4.31
N LEU A 131 3.61 -13.47 4.15
CA LEU A 131 4.80 -13.11 4.92
C LEU A 131 5.29 -11.72 4.59
N ALA A 132 5.21 -11.25 3.36
CA ALA A 132 5.55 -9.87 3.01
C ALA A 132 4.63 -8.89 3.76
N ALA A 133 3.31 -9.12 3.75
CA ALA A 133 2.37 -8.30 4.52
C ALA A 133 2.66 -8.32 6.03
N VAL A 134 2.91 -9.50 6.60
CA VAL A 134 3.24 -9.64 8.04
C VAL A 134 4.61 -9.04 8.37
N THR A 135 5.59 -9.17 7.48
CA THR A 135 6.95 -8.62 7.68
C THR A 135 6.95 -7.11 7.54
N VAL A 136 6.14 -6.54 6.64
CA VAL A 136 5.92 -5.09 6.56
C VAL A 136 5.28 -4.59 7.85
N ILE A 137 4.23 -5.26 8.35
CA ILE A 137 3.59 -4.92 9.62
C ILE A 137 4.55 -5.09 10.82
N ALA A 138 5.42 -6.12 10.79
CA ALA A 138 6.40 -6.39 11.84
C ALA A 138 7.63 -5.48 11.76
N ALA A 139 7.97 -4.94 10.58
CA ALA A 139 9.04 -3.96 10.38
C ALA A 139 8.60 -2.53 10.72
N GLN A 140 7.28 -2.26 10.71
CA GLN A 140 6.68 -0.98 11.12
C GLN A 140 6.68 -0.73 12.64
N ARG A 141 6.92 -1.76 13.45
CA ARG A 141 7.13 -1.60 14.90
C ARG A 141 8.56 -2.01 15.19
N ASP A 142 9.33 -1.14 15.87
CA ASP A 142 10.65 -1.46 16.41
C ASP A 142 10.74 -2.93 16.81
N VAL A 143 11.79 -3.64 16.40
CA VAL A 143 11.98 -5.10 16.56
C VAL A 143 11.80 -5.51 18.03
N GLY A 144 10.56 -5.73 18.42
CA GLY A 144 10.10 -5.82 19.79
C GLY A 144 9.25 -7.06 20.01
N LEU A 145 8.80 -7.24 21.26
CA LEU A 145 8.02 -8.41 21.70
C LEU A 145 6.79 -8.64 20.81
N ASP A 146 6.20 -7.59 20.24
CA ASP A 146 4.97 -7.67 19.44
C ASP A 146 5.17 -8.38 18.09
N GLY A 147 6.28 -8.12 17.38
CA GLY A 147 6.60 -8.80 16.12
C GLY A 147 6.90 -10.29 16.31
N VAL A 148 7.58 -10.63 17.41
CA VAL A 148 7.83 -12.02 17.83
C VAL A 148 6.53 -12.72 18.18
N VAL A 149 5.64 -12.06 18.93
CA VAL A 149 4.34 -12.61 19.35
C VAL A 149 3.40 -12.81 18.16
N LEU A 150 3.41 -11.91 17.18
CA LEU A 150 2.64 -12.05 15.94
C LEU A 150 3.16 -13.20 15.07
N THR A 151 4.49 -13.33 14.92
CA THR A 151 5.12 -14.43 14.17
C THR A 151 4.84 -15.78 14.84
N LEU A 152 4.84 -15.83 16.18
CA LEU A 152 4.43 -17.00 16.95
C LEU A 152 2.96 -17.36 16.72
N ALA A 153 2.05 -16.38 16.74
CA ALA A 153 0.64 -16.63 16.49
C ALA A 153 0.38 -17.18 15.08
N TYR A 154 1.07 -16.64 14.07
CA TYR A 154 1.03 -17.15 12.70
C TYR A 154 1.54 -18.59 12.61
N ALA A 155 2.70 -18.88 13.22
CA ALA A 155 3.31 -20.20 13.21
C ALA A 155 2.44 -21.25 13.94
N VAL A 156 1.80 -20.86 15.05
CA VAL A 156 0.83 -21.71 15.76
C VAL A 156 -0.43 -21.94 14.91
N GLY A 157 -0.93 -20.91 14.23
CA GLY A 157 -2.06 -21.01 13.30
C GLY A 157 -1.81 -22.00 12.17
N ALA A 158 -0.61 -21.99 11.58
CA ALA A 158 -0.23 -22.96 10.55
C ALA A 158 -0.04 -24.39 11.09
N ALA A 159 0.41 -24.53 12.34
CA ALA A 159 0.66 -25.83 12.95
C ALA A 159 -0.62 -26.62 13.29
N VAL A 160 -1.71 -25.93 13.66
CA VAL A 160 -2.97 -26.56 14.10
C VAL A 160 -3.61 -27.44 13.01
N PRO A 161 -3.83 -26.97 11.76
CA PRO A 161 -4.35 -27.81 10.69
C PRO A 161 -3.42 -28.97 10.33
N MET A 162 -2.10 -28.74 10.31
CA MET A 162 -1.13 -29.80 10.04
C MET A 162 -1.19 -30.92 11.07
N LEU A 163 -1.35 -30.58 12.35
CA LEU A 163 -1.53 -31.55 13.42
C LEU A 163 -2.83 -32.33 13.25
N ALA A 164 -3.94 -31.65 12.97
CA ALA A 164 -5.23 -32.28 12.73
C ALA A 164 -5.18 -33.27 11.56
N ILE A 165 -4.54 -32.90 10.45
CA ILE A 165 -4.36 -33.77 9.28
C ILE A 165 -3.39 -34.92 9.58
N ALA A 166 -2.34 -34.69 10.35
CA ALA A 166 -1.40 -35.74 10.75
C ALA A 166 -2.07 -36.83 11.60
N PHE A 167 -2.97 -36.46 12.52
CA PHE A 167 -3.75 -37.42 13.31
C PHE A 167 -4.84 -38.11 12.47
N ALA A 168 -5.60 -37.36 11.66
CA ALA A 168 -6.64 -37.91 10.79
C ALA A 168 -6.07 -38.85 9.70
N GLY A 169 -4.87 -38.55 9.21
CA GLY A 169 -4.19 -39.27 8.15
C GLY A 169 -3.69 -40.66 8.54
N GLN A 170 -3.66 -41.04 9.82
CA GLN A 170 -3.14 -42.35 10.26
C GLN A 170 -3.92 -43.55 9.70
N ARG A 171 -5.25 -43.42 9.57
CA ARG A 171 -6.10 -44.45 8.93
C ARG A 171 -5.91 -44.50 7.41
N ALA A 172 -5.70 -43.34 6.77
CA ALA A 172 -5.52 -43.23 5.32
C ALA A 172 -4.09 -43.57 4.86
N ALA A 173 -3.08 -43.36 5.71
CA ALA A 173 -1.66 -43.56 5.41
C ALA A 173 -1.34 -45.01 5.01
N ARG A 174 -2.04 -46.01 5.58
CA ARG A 174 -1.89 -47.41 5.16
C ARG A 174 -2.34 -47.65 3.72
N ARG A 175 -3.40 -46.99 3.25
CA ARG A 175 -3.89 -47.09 1.85
C ARG A 175 -3.04 -46.24 0.90
N LEU A 176 -2.60 -45.05 1.34
CA LEU A 176 -1.74 -44.17 0.54
C LEU A 176 -0.34 -44.77 0.29
N ARG A 177 0.21 -45.52 1.25
CA ARG A 177 1.53 -46.19 1.09
C ARG A 177 1.55 -47.14 -0.11
N ALA A 178 0.45 -47.81 -0.43
CA ALA A 178 0.35 -48.71 -1.59
C ALA A 178 0.45 -47.97 -2.94
N ARG A 179 0.20 -46.66 -2.98
CA ARG A 179 0.29 -45.81 -4.17
C ARG A 179 1.30 -44.67 -4.01
N ALA A 180 2.24 -44.79 -3.07
CA ALA A 180 3.18 -43.71 -2.70
C ALA A 180 3.96 -43.14 -3.91
N THR A 181 4.34 -43.99 -4.86
CA THR A 181 5.04 -43.57 -6.09
C THR A 181 4.16 -42.69 -6.99
N VAL A 182 2.88 -43.03 -7.13
CA VAL A 182 1.91 -42.25 -7.93
C VAL A 182 1.63 -40.93 -7.24
N VAL A 183 1.34 -40.95 -5.93
CA VAL A 183 1.07 -39.75 -5.13
C VAL A 183 2.25 -38.77 -5.15
N ARG A 184 3.49 -39.27 -5.04
CA ARG A 184 4.69 -38.43 -5.10
C ARG A 184 4.89 -37.79 -6.47
N ARG A 185 4.65 -38.55 -7.54
CA ARG A 185 4.82 -38.06 -8.92
C ARG A 185 3.75 -37.03 -9.28
N THR A 186 2.50 -37.23 -8.86
CA THR A 186 1.42 -36.26 -9.05
C THR A 186 1.65 -34.99 -8.24
N ALA A 187 2.11 -35.13 -6.98
CA ALA A 187 2.44 -33.99 -6.13
C ALA A 187 3.61 -33.17 -6.69
N GLY A 188 4.69 -33.83 -7.15
CA GLY A 188 5.81 -33.16 -7.81
C GLY A 188 5.40 -32.45 -9.11
N ALA A 189 4.55 -33.07 -9.93
CA ALA A 189 4.06 -32.46 -11.17
C ALA A 189 3.20 -31.21 -10.90
N LEU A 190 2.37 -31.25 -9.84
CA LEU A 190 1.60 -30.09 -9.39
C LEU A 190 2.50 -28.93 -8.92
N VAL A 191 3.54 -29.22 -8.13
CA VAL A 191 4.49 -28.18 -7.66
C VAL A 191 5.25 -27.55 -8.82
N VAL A 192 5.75 -28.36 -9.76
CA VAL A 192 6.44 -27.84 -10.96
C VAL A 192 5.49 -27.02 -11.82
N GLY A 193 4.25 -27.49 -12.00
CA GLY A 193 3.22 -26.75 -12.73
C GLY A 193 2.90 -25.40 -12.09
N ALA A 194 2.76 -25.36 -10.75
CA ALA A 194 2.53 -24.12 -10.01
C ALA A 194 3.73 -23.16 -10.10
N ALA A 195 4.96 -23.67 -9.94
CA ALA A 195 6.17 -22.85 -10.04
C ALA A 195 6.36 -22.27 -11.44
N LEU A 196 6.06 -23.04 -12.50
CA LEU A 196 6.07 -22.55 -13.89
C LEU A 196 4.95 -21.52 -14.13
N ALA A 197 3.75 -21.74 -13.58
CA ALA A 197 2.66 -20.77 -13.68
C ALA A 197 3.02 -19.42 -13.03
N ILE A 198 3.67 -19.45 -11.85
CA ILE A 198 4.17 -18.25 -11.16
C ILE A 198 5.31 -17.59 -11.94
N ALA A 199 6.22 -18.38 -12.51
CA ALA A 199 7.33 -17.87 -13.33
C ALA A 199 6.83 -17.17 -14.62
N LEU A 200 5.71 -17.64 -15.16
CA LEU A 200 5.06 -17.06 -16.35
C LEU A 200 4.08 -15.93 -16.01
N GLY A 201 3.90 -15.58 -14.73
CA GLY A 201 2.99 -14.52 -14.28
C GLY A 201 1.49 -14.86 -14.41
N VAL A 202 1.15 -16.14 -14.60
CA VAL A 202 -0.24 -16.61 -14.74
C VAL A 202 -1.00 -16.46 -13.42
N ASP A 203 -0.30 -16.48 -12.29
CA ASP A 203 -0.85 -16.21 -10.97
C ASP A 203 -1.39 -14.79 -10.83
N GLN A 204 -0.68 -13.81 -11.39
CA GLN A 204 -1.10 -12.40 -11.42
C GLN A 204 -2.30 -12.17 -12.36
N ASP A 205 -2.33 -12.85 -13.51
CA ASP A 205 -3.46 -12.83 -14.46
C ASP A 205 -4.71 -13.56 -13.91
N LEU A 206 -4.53 -14.56 -13.04
CA LEU A 206 -5.64 -15.27 -12.42
C LEU A 206 -6.23 -14.52 -11.21
N GLN A 207 -5.39 -13.87 -10.40
CA GLN A 207 -5.83 -12.99 -9.29
C GLN A 207 -6.59 -11.77 -9.80
N THR A 208 -6.26 -11.25 -10.97
CA THR A 208 -6.99 -10.13 -11.61
C THR A 208 -8.29 -10.55 -12.30
N ARG A 209 -8.47 -11.85 -12.63
CA ARG A 209 -9.70 -12.38 -13.26
C ARG A 209 -10.69 -13.00 -12.30
N ILE A 210 -10.27 -13.39 -11.11
CA ILE A 210 -11.15 -13.94 -10.07
C ILE A 210 -11.10 -12.98 -8.88
N PRO A 211 -12.08 -12.07 -8.74
CA PRO A 211 -12.19 -11.21 -7.56
C PRO A 211 -12.11 -12.09 -6.31
N GLY A 212 -11.18 -11.77 -5.42
CA GLY A 212 -10.93 -12.57 -4.24
C GLY A 212 -12.19 -12.65 -3.39
N TYR A 213 -12.56 -13.86 -2.93
CA TYR A 213 -13.62 -14.04 -1.93
C TYR A 213 -13.33 -13.27 -0.62
N THR A 214 -12.09 -12.81 -0.45
CA THR A 214 -11.62 -11.96 0.63
C THR A 214 -11.96 -10.48 0.44
N GLU A 215 -12.10 -9.96 -0.79
CA GLU A 215 -12.46 -8.54 -1.00
C GLU A 215 -13.86 -8.27 -0.44
N ALA A 216 -14.86 -9.09 -0.76
CA ALA A 216 -16.22 -8.93 -0.21
C ALA A 216 -16.30 -9.10 1.32
N VAL A 217 -15.34 -9.77 1.94
CA VAL A 217 -15.25 -9.93 3.40
C VAL A 217 -14.51 -8.77 4.03
N GLN A 218 -13.43 -8.30 3.40
CA GLN A 218 -12.62 -7.17 3.82
C GLN A 218 -13.42 -5.87 3.73
N ASP A 219 -14.13 -5.68 2.63
CA ASP A 219 -15.04 -4.56 2.33
C ASP A 219 -16.31 -4.58 3.23
N ARG A 220 -16.58 -5.69 3.93
CA ARG A 220 -17.66 -5.82 4.93
C ARG A 220 -17.17 -5.67 6.37
N ILE A 221 -15.91 -6.01 6.63
CA ILE A 221 -15.24 -5.77 7.90
C ILE A 221 -14.88 -4.28 8.02
N GLU A 222 -14.33 -3.67 6.97
CA GLU A 222 -14.03 -2.23 6.87
C GLU A 222 -15.29 -1.36 6.99
N ARG A 223 -16.45 -1.85 6.54
CA ARG A 223 -17.76 -1.17 6.66
C ARG A 223 -18.52 -1.44 7.95
N SER A 224 -17.97 -2.23 8.88
CA SER A 224 -18.65 -2.49 10.15
C SER A 224 -18.35 -1.37 11.15
N ASP A 225 -19.39 -0.74 11.71
CA ASP A 225 -19.28 0.27 12.78
C ASP A 225 -18.39 -0.19 13.95
N SER A 226 -18.30 -1.50 14.18
CA SER A 226 -17.41 -2.12 15.16
C SER A 226 -15.93 -2.03 14.78
N ALA A 227 -15.58 -2.22 13.50
CA ALA A 227 -14.20 -2.12 13.05
C ALA A 227 -13.73 -0.66 12.97
N GLN A 228 -14.59 0.29 12.59
CA GLN A 228 -14.28 1.73 12.65
C GLN A 228 -14.07 2.22 14.08
N ARG A 229 -14.94 1.84 15.03
CA ARG A 229 -14.78 2.21 16.45
C ARG A 229 -13.53 1.59 17.08
N GLU A 230 -13.14 0.39 16.65
CA GLU A 230 -11.93 -0.25 17.14
C GLU A 230 -10.69 0.26 16.40
N LEU A 231 -10.81 0.75 15.16
CA LEU A 231 -9.78 1.52 14.48
C LEU A 231 -9.56 2.86 15.20
N GLU A 232 -10.61 3.55 15.61
CA GLU A 232 -10.55 4.78 16.43
C GLU A 232 -9.90 4.53 17.81
N ASP A 233 -10.19 3.39 18.45
CA ASP A 233 -9.56 2.99 19.73
C ASP A 233 -8.10 2.50 19.53
N LEU A 234 -7.73 2.05 18.31
CA LEU A 234 -6.38 1.61 17.94
C LEU A 234 -5.49 2.73 17.35
N THR A 235 -6.09 3.77 16.76
CA THR A 235 -5.41 5.00 16.29
C THR A 235 -5.36 6.09 17.35
N GLY A 236 -5.96 5.86 18.53
CA GLY A 236 -5.88 6.79 19.65
C GLY A 236 -6.85 7.97 19.59
N ALA A 237 -7.90 7.91 18.77
CA ALA A 237 -8.94 8.95 18.69
C ALA A 237 -9.93 8.88 19.88
N ARG A 238 -9.43 8.73 21.10
CA ARG A 238 -10.18 9.02 22.32
C ARG A 238 -9.72 10.37 22.83
N ALA A 239 -10.61 11.37 22.78
CA ALA A 239 -10.47 12.58 23.58
C ALA A 239 -10.17 12.16 25.04
N PRO A 240 -8.97 12.47 25.60
CA PRO A 240 -8.68 12.07 26.96
C PRO A 240 -9.37 13.01 27.93
N ALA A 241 -9.96 12.41 28.95
CA ALA A 241 -10.53 13.09 30.09
C ALA A 241 -9.50 13.99 30.78
N VAL A 242 -10.00 15.15 31.23
CA VAL A 242 -9.31 16.18 32.00
C VAL A 242 -8.54 15.57 33.17
N VAL A 243 -7.22 15.69 33.13
CA VAL A 243 -6.39 15.77 34.34
C VAL A 243 -5.54 17.03 34.21
N ALA A 244 -5.99 18.07 34.90
CA ALA A 244 -5.23 19.29 35.07
C ALA A 244 -4.09 19.03 36.07
N GLU A 245 -2.85 19.30 35.65
CA GLU A 245 -1.99 20.25 36.37
C GLU A 245 -0.70 20.56 35.58
N ASN A 246 -0.46 21.88 35.44
CA ASN A 246 0.73 22.57 34.92
C ASN A 246 0.79 22.82 33.41
N ALA A 247 0.36 24.02 33.02
CA ALA A 247 0.37 24.56 31.66
C ALA A 247 1.74 24.44 30.95
N LYS A 248 1.79 23.66 29.87
CA LYS A 248 2.80 23.70 28.79
C LYS A 248 2.33 22.81 27.63
N SER A 249 1.64 23.42 26.67
CA SER A 249 1.14 22.84 25.41
C SER A 249 0.11 21.70 25.55
N THR A 250 -0.99 21.78 24.81
CA THR A 250 -2.01 20.74 24.65
C THR A 250 -1.67 19.72 23.55
N LEU A 251 -0.63 19.98 22.76
CA LEU A 251 -0.20 19.12 21.67
C LEU A 251 0.67 17.95 22.15
N GLU A 252 0.44 16.77 21.59
CA GLU A 252 1.25 15.58 21.86
C GLU A 252 2.67 15.73 21.28
N ASP A 253 3.61 14.87 21.69
CA ASP A 253 4.97 14.79 21.13
C ASP A 253 5.16 13.42 20.47
N TYR A 254 5.23 13.43 19.14
CA TYR A 254 5.36 12.24 18.30
C TYR A 254 6.82 11.87 18.00
N GLY A 255 7.77 12.55 18.65
CA GLY A 255 9.20 12.29 18.52
C GLY A 255 9.89 13.14 17.47
N VAL A 256 11.17 12.84 17.23
CA VAL A 256 12.03 13.63 16.35
C VAL A 256 11.57 13.53 14.90
N ALA A 257 11.45 14.67 14.23
CA ALA A 257 11.07 14.73 12.82
C ALA A 257 12.12 14.03 11.92
N PRO A 258 11.71 13.10 11.03
CA PRO A 258 12.62 12.44 10.08
C PRO A 258 13.25 13.42 9.09
N GLU A 259 14.55 13.32 8.84
CA GLU A 259 15.26 14.23 7.92
C GLU A 259 14.79 14.08 6.47
N PHE A 260 14.98 15.13 5.66
CA PHE A 260 14.78 15.04 4.22
C PHE A 260 15.73 14.03 3.58
N SER A 261 15.18 13.12 2.78
CA SER A 261 15.93 12.03 2.13
C SER A 261 15.57 11.94 0.65
N GLY A 262 16.55 11.58 -0.19
CA GLY A 262 16.31 11.31 -1.62
C GLY A 262 15.88 12.50 -2.48
N LEU A 263 15.97 13.74 -1.97
CA LEU A 263 15.55 14.93 -2.71
C LEU A 263 16.43 15.19 -3.94
N VAL A 264 15.81 15.44 -5.08
CA VAL A 264 16.50 15.68 -6.35
C VAL A 264 16.77 17.17 -6.60
N GLY A 265 16.17 18.05 -5.82
CA GLY A 265 16.34 19.49 -5.95
C GLY A 265 15.45 20.30 -5.03
N TRP A 266 15.67 21.61 -5.05
CA TRP A 266 14.91 22.60 -4.29
C TRP A 266 14.48 23.74 -5.19
N LEU A 267 13.28 24.27 -4.95
CA LEU A 267 12.78 25.52 -5.54
C LEU A 267 12.54 26.53 -4.42
N ASN A 268 12.56 27.82 -4.77
CA ASN A 268 12.37 28.95 -3.85
C ASN A 268 13.38 29.07 -2.68
N SER A 269 14.33 28.14 -2.56
CA SER A 269 15.40 28.20 -1.56
C SER A 269 16.64 27.41 -1.98
N LYS A 270 17.73 27.62 -1.22
CA LYS A 270 18.82 26.63 -1.14
C LYS A 270 18.34 25.39 -0.38
N PRO A 271 19.03 24.24 -0.50
CA PRO A 271 18.71 23.05 0.28
C PRO A 271 18.63 23.33 1.78
N LEU A 272 17.56 22.85 2.41
CA LEU A 272 17.34 22.94 3.85
C LEU A 272 17.56 21.57 4.50
N THR A 273 17.81 21.58 5.80
CA THR A 273 17.84 20.38 6.66
C THR A 273 17.00 20.68 7.89
N LEU A 274 16.34 19.67 8.47
CA LEU A 274 15.57 19.86 9.70
C LEU A 274 16.47 20.29 10.86
N ALA A 275 17.70 19.77 10.91
CA ALA A 275 18.70 20.23 11.88
C ALA A 275 18.96 21.75 11.76
N GLY A 276 19.07 22.27 10.54
CA GLY A 276 19.26 23.70 10.26
C GLY A 276 18.02 24.56 10.51
N LEU A 277 16.84 23.95 10.60
CA LEU A 277 15.58 24.64 10.89
C LEU A 277 15.23 24.68 12.39
N ARG A 278 16.02 24.03 13.25
CA ARG A 278 15.85 24.12 14.71
C ARG A 278 15.82 25.57 15.19
N GLY A 279 14.99 25.83 16.20
CA GLY A 279 14.67 27.18 16.69
C GLY A 279 13.47 27.83 15.99
N LYS A 280 12.96 27.25 14.90
CA LYS A 280 11.73 27.68 14.21
C LYS A 280 10.63 26.64 14.38
N VAL A 281 9.38 27.09 14.26
CA VAL A 281 8.25 26.16 14.06
C VAL A 281 8.24 25.82 12.57
N VAL A 282 8.17 24.55 12.22
CA VAL A 282 8.25 24.10 10.82
C VAL A 282 7.00 23.34 10.43
N LEU A 283 6.34 23.75 9.34
CA LEU A 283 5.25 22.99 8.73
C LEU A 283 5.79 22.28 7.48
N ILE A 284 5.72 20.96 7.47
CA ILE A 284 5.96 20.14 6.28
C ILE A 284 4.61 19.88 5.62
N ASP A 285 4.49 20.27 4.35
CA ASP A 285 3.27 20.11 3.55
C ASP A 285 3.58 19.20 2.36
N PHE A 286 3.10 17.96 2.39
CA PHE A 286 3.19 17.04 1.25
C PHE A 286 2.09 17.38 0.26
N TRP A 287 2.49 17.68 -0.98
CA TRP A 287 1.57 18.14 -2.01
C TRP A 287 2.03 17.74 -3.40
N THR A 288 1.12 17.85 -4.36
CA THR A 288 1.43 17.84 -5.79
C THR A 288 0.53 18.83 -6.52
N TYR A 289 0.98 19.39 -7.64
CA TYR A 289 0.30 20.51 -8.28
C TYR A 289 -0.93 20.11 -9.11
N SER A 290 -1.12 18.84 -9.44
CA SER A 290 -2.33 18.37 -10.14
C SER A 290 -3.41 17.77 -9.23
N CYS A 291 -3.14 17.66 -7.92
CA CYS A 291 -4.09 17.15 -6.94
C CYS A 291 -5.07 18.24 -6.50
N ILE A 292 -6.37 18.05 -6.76
CA ILE A 292 -7.39 19.07 -6.43
C ILE A 292 -7.47 19.35 -4.92
N ASN A 293 -7.33 18.32 -4.08
CA ASN A 293 -7.35 18.46 -2.64
C ASN A 293 -6.17 19.34 -2.17
N CYS A 294 -4.98 19.15 -2.75
CA CYS A 294 -3.85 20.04 -2.50
C CYS A 294 -4.17 21.47 -2.94
N LEU A 295 -4.72 21.65 -4.15
CA LEU A 295 -5.05 22.98 -4.68
C LEU A 295 -6.05 23.76 -3.80
N ARG A 296 -7.05 23.08 -3.22
CA ARG A 296 -7.99 23.70 -2.27
C ARG A 296 -7.36 24.02 -0.91
N THR A 297 -6.35 23.27 -0.50
CA THR A 297 -5.60 23.54 0.72
C THR A 297 -4.55 24.65 0.56
N LEU A 298 -3.97 24.84 -0.63
CA LEU A 298 -2.90 25.82 -0.88
C LEU A 298 -3.20 27.25 -0.38
N PRO A 299 -4.41 27.82 -0.56
CA PRO A 299 -4.74 29.15 -0.02
C PRO A 299 -4.48 29.29 1.48
N TYR A 300 -4.77 28.26 2.27
CA TYR A 300 -4.50 28.24 3.71
C TYR A 300 -3.01 28.24 4.00
N ILE A 301 -2.25 27.36 3.32
CA ILE A 301 -0.80 27.23 3.48
C ILE A 301 -0.09 28.53 3.12
N THR A 302 -0.46 29.16 2.01
CA THR A 302 0.07 30.45 1.58
C THR A 302 -0.30 31.56 2.58
N SER A 303 -1.54 31.57 3.09
CA SER A 303 -1.93 32.55 4.13
C SER A 303 -1.13 32.40 5.41
N TRP A 304 -0.91 31.16 5.88
CA TRP A 304 -0.08 30.90 7.06
C TRP A 304 1.38 31.28 6.84
N HIS A 305 1.91 31.03 5.63
CA HIS A 305 3.25 31.47 5.27
C HIS A 305 3.39 32.99 5.42
N GLU A 306 2.49 33.75 4.79
CA GLU A 306 2.53 35.21 4.80
C GLU A 306 2.35 35.79 6.21
N ARG A 307 1.42 35.25 7.00
CA ARG A 307 1.08 35.72 8.34
C ARG A 307 2.15 35.41 9.38
N TYR A 308 2.68 34.19 9.38
CA TYR A 308 3.47 33.69 10.51
C TYR A 308 4.97 33.57 10.23
N ARG A 309 5.44 33.81 9.00
CA ARG A 309 6.87 33.76 8.67
C ARG A 309 7.73 34.68 9.55
N SER A 310 7.23 35.88 9.88
CA SER A 310 7.92 36.85 10.75
C SER A 310 7.88 36.44 12.23
N SER A 311 6.86 35.68 12.64
CA SER A 311 6.69 35.13 13.98
C SER A 311 7.53 33.87 14.23
N GLY A 312 8.17 33.33 13.19
CA GLY A 312 9.08 32.19 13.28
C GLY A 312 8.53 30.88 12.72
N LEU A 313 7.46 30.91 11.92
CA LEU A 313 7.02 29.77 11.11
C LEU A 313 7.91 29.64 9.86
N THR A 314 8.27 28.42 9.49
CA THR A 314 8.84 28.09 8.18
C THR A 314 8.05 26.96 7.58
N ILE A 315 7.56 27.15 6.35
CA ILE A 315 6.83 26.11 5.62
C ILE A 315 7.78 25.51 4.60
N VAL A 316 7.78 24.18 4.48
CA VAL A 316 8.48 23.45 3.42
C VAL A 316 7.47 22.58 2.70
N GLY A 317 7.19 22.90 1.44
CA GLY A 317 6.35 22.07 0.59
C GLY A 317 7.16 20.91 0.04
N VAL A 318 6.87 19.68 0.45
CA VAL A 318 7.49 18.48 -0.11
C VAL A 318 6.65 18.04 -1.31
N HIS A 319 7.11 18.40 -2.51
CA HIS A 319 6.47 18.02 -3.75
C HIS A 319 6.82 16.56 -4.07
N THR A 320 5.88 15.66 -3.80
CA THR A 320 5.99 14.24 -4.12
C THR A 320 5.08 13.93 -5.30
N PRO A 321 5.60 13.49 -6.46
CA PRO A 321 4.83 13.37 -7.67
C PRO A 321 3.89 12.16 -7.64
N GLU A 322 2.63 12.35 -8.00
CA GLU A 322 1.67 11.27 -8.24
C GLU A 322 1.83 10.68 -9.65
N PHE A 323 2.23 11.50 -10.62
CA PHE A 323 2.39 11.09 -12.02
C PHE A 323 3.79 11.41 -12.56
N ALA A 324 4.21 10.69 -13.60
CA ALA A 324 5.54 10.86 -14.20
C ALA A 324 5.84 12.30 -14.68
N PHE A 325 4.84 13.03 -15.17
CA PHE A 325 5.01 14.40 -15.65
C PHE A 325 5.29 15.41 -14.52
N GLU A 326 4.95 15.05 -13.27
CA GLU A 326 5.18 15.87 -12.09
C GLU A 326 6.61 15.72 -11.56
N ARG A 327 7.35 14.68 -11.99
CA ARG A 327 8.80 14.55 -11.73
C ARG A 327 9.63 15.62 -12.45
N VAL A 328 9.06 16.30 -13.44
CA VAL A 328 9.77 17.29 -14.25
C VAL A 328 9.84 18.62 -13.52
N ALA A 329 11.04 18.97 -13.01
CA ALA A 329 11.24 20.16 -12.18
C ALA A 329 10.81 21.50 -12.83
N SER A 330 10.81 21.61 -14.16
CA SER A 330 10.30 22.80 -14.84
C SER A 330 8.78 22.93 -14.72
N ASN A 331 8.05 21.81 -14.80
CA ASN A 331 6.59 21.79 -14.65
C ASN A 331 6.20 22.21 -13.24
N VAL A 332 6.89 21.65 -12.23
CA VAL A 332 6.67 22.02 -10.82
C VAL A 332 6.95 23.50 -10.60
N ARG A 333 8.05 24.04 -11.16
CA ARG A 333 8.39 25.46 -11.03
C ARG A 333 7.36 26.38 -11.66
N GLU A 334 6.87 26.06 -12.84
CA GLU A 334 5.86 26.85 -13.55
C GLU A 334 4.53 26.86 -12.79
N ASN A 335 4.04 25.69 -12.39
CA ASN A 335 2.78 25.57 -11.65
C ASN A 335 2.90 26.18 -10.24
N ALA A 336 3.99 25.97 -9.52
CA ALA A 336 4.21 26.61 -8.22
C ALA A 336 4.17 28.15 -8.32
N LYS A 337 4.72 28.70 -9.40
CA LYS A 337 4.66 30.15 -9.68
C LYS A 337 3.24 30.61 -10.01
N GLU A 338 2.50 29.87 -10.84
CA GLU A 338 1.10 30.19 -11.18
C GLU A 338 0.19 30.14 -9.95
N LEU A 339 0.44 29.19 -9.04
CA LEU A 339 -0.29 28.99 -7.79
C LEU A 339 0.14 29.93 -6.65
N GLY A 340 1.14 30.80 -6.87
CA GLY A 340 1.62 31.74 -5.85
C GLY A 340 2.37 31.08 -4.69
N VAL A 341 2.97 29.92 -4.90
CA VAL A 341 3.75 29.22 -3.87
C VAL A 341 5.14 29.85 -3.76
N GLU A 342 5.33 30.67 -2.73
CA GLU A 342 6.59 31.38 -2.46
C GLU A 342 7.51 30.68 -1.45
N TYR A 343 6.96 29.78 -0.63
CA TYR A 343 7.74 29.06 0.37
C TYR A 343 8.68 28.01 -0.28
N PRO A 344 9.74 27.57 0.43
CA PRO A 344 10.64 26.50 -0.02
C PRO A 344 9.91 25.25 -0.49
N ILE A 345 10.32 24.70 -1.64
CA ILE A 345 9.79 23.43 -2.18
C ILE A 345 10.93 22.43 -2.30
N ALA A 346 10.75 21.26 -1.70
CA ALA A 346 11.62 20.10 -1.85
C ALA A 346 11.05 19.17 -2.93
N LEU A 347 11.87 18.77 -3.91
CA LEU A 347 11.46 17.86 -4.98
C LEU A 347 11.77 16.40 -4.59
N ASP A 348 10.75 15.64 -4.21
CA ASP A 348 10.87 14.26 -3.71
C ASP A 348 10.50 13.23 -4.80
N ASN A 349 11.20 13.27 -5.93
CA ASN A 349 10.86 12.45 -7.09
C ASN A 349 10.96 10.94 -6.85
N GLU A 350 11.81 10.50 -5.92
CA GLU A 350 12.02 9.09 -5.60
C GLU A 350 11.36 8.67 -4.28
N PHE A 351 10.43 9.49 -3.76
CA PHE A 351 9.66 9.20 -2.54
C PHE A 351 10.54 8.97 -1.29
N GLY A 352 11.77 9.47 -1.29
CA GLY A 352 12.72 9.24 -0.20
C GLY A 352 12.25 9.92 1.09
N THR A 353 11.75 11.14 0.98
CA THR A 353 11.20 11.89 2.12
C THR A 353 9.81 11.38 2.47
N TRP A 354 8.95 11.14 1.49
CA TRP A 354 7.63 10.53 1.65
C TRP A 354 7.69 9.24 2.48
N ASN A 355 8.60 8.34 2.14
CA ASN A 355 8.78 7.06 2.83
C ASN A 355 9.41 7.25 4.22
N ALA A 356 10.39 8.15 4.37
CA ALA A 356 11.00 8.44 5.67
C ALA A 356 9.99 9.01 6.69
N TRP A 357 8.98 9.72 6.19
CA TRP A 357 7.87 10.27 6.98
C TRP A 357 6.68 9.32 7.12
N HIS A 358 6.74 8.13 6.53
CA HIS A 358 5.63 7.17 6.47
C HIS A 358 4.31 7.77 5.95
N ASN A 359 4.41 8.74 5.04
CA ASN A 359 3.24 9.40 4.49
C ASN A 359 2.49 8.49 3.52
N GLN A 360 1.17 8.68 3.40
CA GLN A 360 0.33 7.89 2.49
C GLN A 360 -0.69 8.72 1.71
N TYR A 361 -0.74 10.04 1.92
CA TYR A 361 -1.83 10.89 1.44
C TYR A 361 -1.33 12.21 0.85
N TRP A 362 -2.11 12.72 -0.10
CA TRP A 362 -2.03 14.09 -0.60
C TRP A 362 -3.37 14.81 -0.32
N PRO A 363 -3.37 16.02 0.29
CA PRO A 363 -2.25 16.62 1.02
C PRO A 363 -2.00 15.92 2.36
N ALA A 364 -0.84 16.15 2.95
CA ALA A 364 -0.55 15.78 4.33
C ALA A 364 0.33 16.81 5.02
N LYS A 365 0.10 17.05 6.31
CA LYS A 365 0.75 18.10 7.08
C LYS A 365 1.40 17.52 8.31
N TYR A 366 2.61 17.98 8.59
CA TYR A 366 3.30 17.68 9.83
C TYR A 366 3.88 18.95 10.40
N LEU A 367 3.52 19.25 11.65
CA LEU A 367 3.95 20.44 12.35
C LEU A 367 5.01 20.06 13.38
N ILE A 368 6.15 20.73 13.27
CA ILE A 368 7.36 20.48 14.04
C ILE A 368 7.64 21.67 14.95
N ASP A 369 7.95 21.41 16.21
CA ASP A 369 8.35 22.45 17.15
C ASP A 369 9.81 22.93 16.95
N ARG A 370 10.20 23.90 17.77
CA ARG A 370 11.54 24.49 17.73
C ARG A 370 12.67 23.53 18.12
N LYS A 371 12.36 22.42 18.79
CA LYS A 371 13.34 21.38 19.16
C LYS A 371 13.53 20.38 18.01
N GLY A 372 12.66 20.40 17.01
CA GLY A 372 12.67 19.48 15.88
C GLY A 372 11.81 18.24 16.14
N HIS A 373 10.82 18.32 17.03
CA HIS A 373 9.88 17.24 17.33
C HIS A 373 8.55 17.46 16.61
N VAL A 374 7.95 16.41 16.08
CA VAL A 374 6.60 16.47 15.49
C VAL A 374 5.59 16.59 16.62
N ARG A 375 4.72 17.59 16.55
CA ARG A 375 3.71 17.89 17.59
C ARG A 375 2.28 17.81 17.11
N TYR A 376 2.08 17.83 15.79
CA TYR A 376 0.78 17.71 15.16
C TYR A 376 0.95 17.15 13.74
N TYR A 377 -0.03 16.40 13.27
CA TYR A 377 -0.13 15.97 11.89
C TYR A 377 -1.60 15.95 11.44
N HIS A 378 -1.82 16.10 10.14
CA HIS A 378 -3.14 16.01 9.54
C HIS A 378 -3.03 15.36 8.15
N PHE A 379 -3.86 14.35 7.89
CA PHE A 379 -3.89 13.64 6.61
C PHE A 379 -5.15 13.99 5.84
N GLY A 380 -4.97 14.32 4.57
CA GLY A 380 -6.06 14.77 3.72
C GLY A 380 -6.29 16.28 3.80
N GLU A 381 -7.43 16.66 3.23
CA GLU A 381 -7.92 18.02 3.14
C GLU A 381 -8.91 18.31 4.27
N GLY A 382 -8.76 19.46 4.93
CA GLY A 382 -9.67 19.91 5.97
C GLY A 382 -8.95 20.38 7.23
N ASP A 383 -9.72 20.48 8.32
CA ASP A 383 -9.29 20.85 9.68
C ASP A 383 -8.30 22.02 9.75
N TYR A 384 -8.55 23.04 8.92
CA TYR A 384 -7.66 24.20 8.80
C TYR A 384 -7.58 25.02 10.10
N ASP A 385 -8.71 25.19 10.79
CA ASP A 385 -8.78 25.92 12.07
C ASP A 385 -7.97 25.21 13.17
N GLU A 386 -8.01 23.88 13.20
CA GLU A 386 -7.24 23.06 14.13
C GLU A 386 -5.74 23.12 13.81
N SER A 387 -5.40 22.96 12.52
CA SER A 387 -4.02 23.08 12.03
C SER A 387 -3.42 24.45 12.36
N GLU A 388 -4.17 25.54 12.13
CA GLU A 388 -3.73 26.90 12.46
C GLU A 388 -3.62 27.12 13.97
N SER A 389 -4.53 26.56 14.76
CA SER A 389 -4.45 26.62 16.22
C SER A 389 -3.18 25.96 16.74
N ALA A 390 -2.82 24.79 16.21
CA ALA A 390 -1.58 24.10 16.56
C ALA A 390 -0.34 24.93 16.18
N ILE A 391 -0.34 25.56 14.99
CA ILE A 391 0.73 26.48 14.55
C ILE A 391 0.89 27.62 15.57
N ARG A 392 -0.21 28.28 15.94
CA ARG A 392 -0.20 29.42 16.86
C ARG A 392 0.26 29.00 18.26
N GLU A 393 -0.17 27.85 18.75
CA GLU A 393 0.23 27.30 20.05
C GLU A 393 1.75 27.11 20.10
N LEU A 394 2.33 26.43 19.11
CA LEU A 394 3.78 26.25 19.04
C LEU A 394 4.51 27.58 18.87
N LEU A 395 3.96 28.54 18.12
CA LEU A 395 4.59 29.85 17.98
C LEU A 395 4.63 30.61 19.32
N ALA A 396 3.57 30.51 20.13
CA ALA A 396 3.43 31.16 21.43
C ALA A 396 4.32 30.55 22.54
N GLU A 397 4.82 29.31 22.39
CA GLU A 397 5.76 28.69 23.36
C GLU A 397 7.03 29.53 23.63
N ARG A 398 7.35 30.52 22.78
CA ARG A 398 8.44 31.49 22.99
C ARG A 398 8.18 32.50 24.13
N GLY A 399 7.01 32.48 24.75
CA GLY A 399 6.56 33.54 25.65
C GLY A 399 6.10 34.80 24.91
N ALA A 400 5.93 34.72 23.58
CA ALA A 400 5.07 35.65 22.85
C ALA A 400 3.64 35.34 23.28
N GLY A 401 2.91 36.33 23.77
CA GLY A 401 1.50 36.13 24.09
C GLY A 401 0.75 35.71 22.82
N SER A 402 -0.34 34.97 22.96
CA SER A 402 -1.27 34.71 21.84
C SER A 402 -1.71 36.01 21.13
N ASP A 403 -1.63 37.13 21.85
CA ASP A 403 -2.01 38.48 21.44
C ASP A 403 -0.96 39.16 20.53
N ASP A 404 0.29 38.66 20.49
CA ASP A 404 1.35 39.17 19.62
C ASP A 404 1.30 38.57 18.20
N LEU A 405 0.51 37.51 18.01
CA LEU A 405 0.32 36.88 16.70
C LEU A 405 -0.80 37.57 15.92
N PRO A 406 -0.66 37.73 14.58
CA PRO A 406 -1.75 38.23 13.73
C PRO A 406 -3.05 37.44 13.94
N ALA A 407 -4.22 38.01 13.69
CA ALA A 407 -5.47 37.25 13.76
C ALA A 407 -5.46 36.03 12.82
N PRO A 408 -6.16 34.93 13.19
CA PRO A 408 -6.26 33.73 12.35
C PRO A 408 -6.73 34.01 10.91
N ALA A 409 -6.39 33.13 9.98
CA ALA A 409 -6.82 33.25 8.60
C ALA A 409 -8.36 33.14 8.50
N ALA A 410 -9.01 34.17 8.00
CA ALA A 410 -10.45 34.18 7.76
C ALA A 410 -10.77 33.69 6.33
N LEU A 411 -10.48 32.42 6.06
CA LEU A 411 -10.76 31.77 4.77
C LEU A 411 -11.97 30.84 4.92
N ALA A 412 -12.85 30.85 3.92
CA ALA A 412 -13.99 29.94 3.89
C ALA A 412 -13.51 28.51 3.56
N ASP A 413 -13.90 27.56 4.40
CA ASP A 413 -13.61 26.13 4.17
C ASP A 413 -14.50 25.59 3.05
N GLU A 414 -13.90 25.37 1.89
CA GLU A 414 -14.54 24.82 0.69
C GLU A 414 -14.37 23.30 0.58
N SER A 415 -13.87 22.62 1.62
CA SER A 415 -13.67 21.18 1.60
C SER A 415 -15.00 20.45 1.35
N PRO A 416 -15.06 19.47 0.42
CA PRO A 416 -16.31 18.80 0.09
C PRO A 416 -16.89 18.07 1.31
N ARG A 417 -18.14 18.38 1.67
CA ARG A 417 -18.85 17.72 2.78
C ARG A 417 -19.82 16.69 2.24
N GLY A 418 -19.56 15.41 2.52
CA GLY A 418 -20.44 14.29 2.17
C GLY A 418 -19.75 13.21 1.33
N LEU A 419 -20.53 12.19 0.98
CA LEU A 419 -20.06 11.10 0.13
C LEU A 419 -19.94 11.60 -1.32
N VAL A 420 -18.70 11.75 -1.78
CA VAL A 420 -18.33 12.05 -3.16
C VAL A 420 -17.70 10.84 -3.82
N THR A 421 -17.74 10.79 -5.16
CA THR A 421 -17.04 9.76 -5.92
C THR A 421 -15.55 9.73 -5.56
N PRO A 422 -14.97 8.55 -5.25
CA PRO A 422 -13.53 8.46 -5.00
C PRO A 422 -12.72 8.74 -6.27
N GLU A 423 -11.48 9.20 -6.09
CA GLU A 423 -10.55 9.40 -7.19
C GLU A 423 -10.48 8.17 -8.10
N SER A 424 -10.60 8.41 -9.40
CA SER A 424 -10.80 7.36 -10.39
C SER A 424 -9.75 7.44 -11.50
N TYR A 425 -8.75 6.58 -11.40
CA TYR A 425 -7.63 6.46 -12.34
C TYR A 425 -8.04 5.82 -13.66
N LEU A 426 -7.38 6.23 -14.74
CA LEU A 426 -7.61 5.75 -16.10
C LEU A 426 -6.51 4.80 -16.60
N GLY A 427 -5.30 4.88 -16.04
CA GLY A 427 -4.19 3.99 -16.37
C GLY A 427 -4.32 2.61 -15.75
N HIS A 428 -3.84 1.58 -16.45
CA HIS A 428 -4.10 0.18 -16.07
C HIS A 428 -3.44 -0.26 -14.74
N GLN A 429 -2.48 0.50 -14.19
CA GLN A 429 -1.85 0.16 -12.91
C GLN A 429 -2.76 0.42 -11.71
N ARG A 430 -3.64 1.42 -11.81
CA ARG A 430 -4.51 1.87 -10.70
C ARG A 430 -5.98 1.94 -11.10
N LEU A 431 -6.31 1.51 -12.32
CA LEU A 431 -7.67 1.47 -12.84
C LEU A 431 -8.56 0.60 -11.95
N ALA A 432 -9.55 1.23 -11.33
CA ALA A 432 -10.57 0.58 -10.50
C ALA A 432 -11.97 0.94 -11.02
N ARG A 433 -12.98 0.16 -10.64
CA ARG A 433 -14.39 0.39 -10.99
C ARG A 433 -14.63 0.53 -12.51
N TYR A 434 -13.82 -0.18 -13.30
CA TYR A 434 -13.94 -0.23 -14.75
C TYR A 434 -14.90 -1.33 -15.19
N VAL A 435 -15.83 -0.99 -16.07
CA VAL A 435 -16.76 -1.93 -16.68
C VAL A 435 -16.64 -1.88 -18.19
N GLY A 436 -16.52 -3.04 -18.84
CA GLY A 436 -16.56 -3.13 -20.30
C GLY A 436 -15.56 -4.13 -20.87
N THR A 437 -14.99 -3.77 -22.02
CA THR A 437 -14.02 -4.62 -22.73
C THR A 437 -12.75 -4.82 -21.91
N THR A 438 -12.26 -6.05 -21.77
CA THR A 438 -11.01 -6.35 -21.04
C THR A 438 -9.88 -5.44 -21.48
N ILE A 439 -9.21 -4.77 -20.53
CA ILE A 439 -8.10 -3.87 -20.81
C ILE A 439 -6.95 -4.64 -21.47
N ALA A 440 -6.38 -4.08 -22.54
CA ALA A 440 -5.14 -4.54 -23.15
C ALA A 440 -4.02 -3.55 -22.78
N PRO A 441 -3.19 -3.85 -21.76
CA PRO A 441 -2.14 -2.95 -21.30
C PRO A 441 -1.19 -2.55 -22.43
N ASP A 442 -0.90 -1.24 -22.50
CA ASP A 442 0.06 -0.60 -23.41
C ASP A 442 -0.20 -0.82 -24.92
N ARG A 443 -1.37 -1.38 -25.28
CA ARG A 443 -1.76 -1.67 -26.66
C ARG A 443 -2.99 -0.87 -27.02
N GLU A 444 -2.97 -0.28 -28.22
CA GLU A 444 -4.17 0.34 -28.76
C GLU A 444 -5.19 -0.77 -29.10
N GLN A 445 -6.40 -0.64 -28.56
CA GLN A 445 -7.52 -1.48 -28.94
C GLN A 445 -8.83 -0.69 -28.98
N ARG A 446 -9.85 -1.31 -29.56
CA ARG A 446 -11.20 -0.76 -29.58
C ARG A 446 -12.00 -1.28 -28.38
N TYR A 447 -12.53 -0.34 -27.61
CA TYR A 447 -13.40 -0.58 -26.47
C TYR A 447 -14.86 -0.34 -26.82
N VAL A 448 -15.75 -1.12 -26.21
CA VAL A 448 -17.20 -0.99 -26.35
C VAL A 448 -17.75 -0.23 -25.14
N LEU A 449 -18.41 0.88 -25.41
CA LEU A 449 -18.99 1.75 -24.39
C LEU A 449 -20.20 1.08 -23.74
N SER A 450 -20.15 0.81 -22.43
CA SER A 450 -21.32 0.33 -21.70
C SER A 450 -22.39 1.41 -21.54
N SER A 451 -23.65 1.01 -21.56
CA SER A 451 -24.80 1.86 -21.21
C SER A 451 -25.31 1.64 -19.79
N ALA A 452 -24.91 0.53 -19.15
CA ALA A 452 -25.22 0.23 -17.75
C ALA A 452 -23.97 0.47 -16.93
N LEU A 453 -23.99 1.54 -16.12
CA LEU A 453 -22.97 1.91 -15.15
C LEU A 453 -23.66 2.07 -13.80
N GLU A 454 -23.15 1.38 -12.80
CA GLU A 454 -23.46 1.62 -11.39
C GLU A 454 -22.71 2.86 -10.87
N GLU A 455 -22.92 3.21 -9.61
CA GLU A 455 -22.31 4.38 -9.00
C GLU A 455 -20.77 4.25 -8.98
N ASN A 456 -20.07 5.34 -9.31
CA ASN A 456 -18.60 5.44 -9.32
C ASN A 456 -17.90 4.56 -10.38
N GLU A 457 -18.66 3.94 -11.29
CA GLU A 457 -18.12 3.14 -12.38
C GLU A 457 -17.82 3.96 -13.63
N LEU A 458 -16.79 3.53 -14.35
CA LEU A 458 -16.37 4.12 -15.61
C LEU A 458 -16.19 3.09 -16.73
N THR A 459 -16.29 3.54 -17.97
CA THR A 459 -16.17 2.69 -19.16
C THR A 459 -15.59 3.44 -20.36
N PHE A 460 -14.82 2.72 -21.17
CA PHE A 460 -14.20 3.24 -22.38
C PHE A 460 -15.01 2.87 -23.63
N GLY A 461 -15.06 3.77 -24.60
CA GLY A 461 -15.61 3.55 -25.92
C GLY A 461 -14.69 4.08 -27.01
N GLY A 462 -14.69 3.45 -28.18
CA GLY A 462 -13.80 3.85 -29.28
C GLY A 462 -12.39 3.29 -29.12
N ARG A 463 -11.39 3.88 -29.76
CA ARG A 463 -10.00 3.40 -29.63
C ARG A 463 -9.28 4.10 -28.49
N TRP A 464 -8.58 3.31 -27.68
CA TRP A 464 -7.73 3.80 -26.61
C TRP A 464 -6.46 2.95 -26.54
N LYS A 465 -5.35 3.59 -26.17
CA LYS A 465 -4.17 2.92 -25.63
C LYS A 465 -4.13 3.21 -24.13
N VAL A 466 -4.42 2.21 -23.32
CA VAL A 466 -4.39 2.34 -21.86
C VAL A 466 -2.99 1.99 -21.39
N GLU A 467 -2.22 3.00 -21.02
CA GLU A 467 -0.84 2.90 -20.51
C GLU A 467 -0.87 2.76 -18.97
N GLY A 468 0.31 2.61 -18.36
CA GLY A 468 0.42 2.38 -16.91
C GLY A 468 -0.34 3.40 -16.05
N GLU A 469 -0.05 4.69 -16.23
CA GLU A 469 -0.62 5.78 -15.42
C GLU A 469 -1.78 6.54 -16.11
N ARG A 470 -1.98 6.36 -17.43
CA ARG A 470 -2.92 7.16 -18.23
C ARG A 470 -3.59 6.39 -19.35
N ALA A 471 -4.70 6.92 -19.85
CA ALA A 471 -5.36 6.44 -21.06
C ALA A 471 -5.22 7.46 -22.20
N VAL A 472 -4.63 7.04 -23.33
CA VAL A 472 -4.42 7.88 -24.52
C VAL A 472 -5.55 7.66 -25.53
N ALA A 473 -6.23 8.74 -25.90
CA ALA A 473 -7.36 8.72 -26.81
C ALA A 473 -6.91 8.47 -28.25
N GLY A 474 -7.51 7.45 -28.88
CA GLY A 474 -7.41 7.19 -30.31
C GLY A 474 -8.61 7.75 -31.07
N ARG A 475 -8.95 7.10 -32.20
CA ARG A 475 -10.12 7.50 -33.01
C ARG A 475 -11.44 7.17 -32.30
N ASP A 476 -12.38 8.11 -32.35
CA ASP A 476 -13.74 7.98 -31.80
C ASP A 476 -13.76 7.70 -30.28
N ALA A 477 -12.71 8.13 -29.57
CA ALA A 477 -12.49 7.90 -28.16
C ALA A 477 -13.54 8.59 -27.28
N ARG A 478 -14.22 7.80 -26.45
CA ARG A 478 -15.22 8.22 -25.47
C ARG A 478 -14.94 7.58 -24.13
N LEU A 479 -15.31 8.29 -23.07
CA LEU A 479 -15.23 7.83 -21.69
C LEU A 479 -16.55 8.19 -21.01
N ARG A 480 -17.15 7.23 -20.31
CA ARG A 480 -18.28 7.52 -19.44
C ARG A 480 -17.91 7.23 -18.00
N LEU A 481 -18.43 8.05 -17.10
CA LEU A 481 -18.31 7.90 -15.66
C LEU A 481 -19.66 8.24 -15.05
N ARG A 482 -20.18 7.37 -14.19
CA ARG A 482 -21.28 7.72 -13.31
C ARG A 482 -20.71 8.21 -11.99
N TYR A 483 -20.99 9.45 -11.63
CA TYR A 483 -20.37 10.10 -10.48
C TYR A 483 -21.40 10.80 -9.60
N ARG A 484 -20.99 11.09 -8.37
CA ARG A 484 -21.69 11.86 -7.35
C ARG A 484 -20.72 12.92 -6.82
N SER A 485 -20.87 14.15 -7.28
CA SER A 485 -20.07 15.29 -6.80
C SER A 485 -20.74 16.59 -7.21
N ARG A 486 -20.24 17.71 -6.66
CA ARG A 486 -20.60 19.04 -7.13
C ARG A 486 -19.74 19.39 -8.35
N ASP A 487 -18.43 19.23 -8.20
CA ASP A 487 -17.44 19.56 -9.21
C ASP A 487 -16.72 18.30 -9.71
N VAL A 488 -16.35 18.30 -10.99
CA VAL A 488 -15.58 17.21 -11.60
C VAL A 488 -14.37 17.77 -12.31
N TYR A 489 -13.22 17.21 -11.99
CA TYR A 489 -11.94 17.56 -12.59
C TYR A 489 -11.31 16.33 -13.23
N LEU A 490 -10.46 16.56 -14.23
CA LEU A 490 -9.69 15.51 -14.88
C LEU A 490 -8.30 16.02 -15.19
N VAL A 491 -7.29 15.24 -14.76
CA VAL A 491 -5.89 15.51 -15.12
C VAL A 491 -5.68 15.08 -16.57
N LEU A 492 -5.37 16.05 -17.44
CA LEU A 492 -5.21 15.85 -18.89
C LEU A 492 -3.82 16.28 -19.35
N THR A 493 -3.38 15.65 -20.44
CA THR A 493 -2.15 15.98 -21.16
C THR A 493 -2.39 15.94 -22.67
N GLY A 494 -1.48 16.58 -23.42
CA GLY A 494 -1.47 16.61 -24.87
C GLY A 494 -2.03 17.92 -25.43
N LYS A 495 -2.47 17.87 -26.69
CA LYS A 495 -3.05 19.01 -27.41
C LYS A 495 -4.31 18.57 -28.15
N GLY A 496 -5.44 19.17 -27.82
CA GLY A 496 -6.71 18.82 -28.45
C GLY A 496 -7.90 19.32 -27.64
N ALA A 497 -9.10 18.89 -28.03
CA ALA A 497 -10.33 19.26 -27.35
C ALA A 497 -10.97 18.03 -26.68
N VAL A 498 -11.61 18.25 -25.53
CA VAL A 498 -12.50 17.28 -24.89
C VAL A 498 -13.90 17.89 -24.83
N ASP A 499 -14.86 17.27 -25.50
CA ASP A 499 -16.27 17.64 -25.38
C ASP A 499 -16.86 16.97 -24.14
N VAL A 500 -17.43 17.79 -23.25
CA VAL A 500 -18.02 17.37 -21.97
C VAL A 500 -19.53 17.34 -22.10
N LEU A 501 -20.13 16.18 -21.85
CA LEU A 501 -21.57 16.00 -21.81
C LEU A 501 -21.98 15.46 -20.44
N VAL A 502 -23.03 16.04 -19.86
CA VAL A 502 -23.64 15.57 -18.61
C VAL A 502 -25.10 15.21 -18.91
N ASP A 503 -25.50 13.99 -18.56
CA ASP A 503 -26.84 13.44 -18.81
C ASP A 503 -27.28 13.58 -20.28
N GLY A 504 -26.32 13.38 -21.19
CA GLY A 504 -26.51 13.47 -22.64
C GLY A 504 -26.57 14.89 -23.21
N LYS A 505 -26.54 15.93 -22.38
CA LYS A 505 -26.50 17.34 -22.81
C LYS A 505 -25.06 17.82 -22.82
N ARG A 506 -24.68 18.56 -23.87
CA ARG A 506 -23.33 19.14 -23.96
C ARG A 506 -23.24 20.33 -23.01
N GLU A 507 -22.33 20.24 -22.04
CA GLU A 507 -22.03 21.30 -21.07
C GLU A 507 -21.01 22.29 -21.65
N ARG A 508 -19.84 21.77 -22.05
CA ARG A 508 -18.74 22.60 -22.53
C ARG A 508 -17.77 21.83 -23.42
N ARG A 509 -16.83 22.57 -24.01
CA ARG A 509 -15.64 22.03 -24.69
C ARG A 509 -14.40 22.54 -23.98
N VAL A 510 -13.60 21.64 -23.45
CA VAL A 510 -12.33 21.94 -22.79
C VAL A 510 -11.20 21.88 -23.81
N GLN A 511 -10.39 22.94 -23.90
CA GLN A 511 -9.18 22.94 -24.72
C GLN A 511 -8.00 22.49 -23.87
N VAL A 512 -7.44 21.35 -24.24
CA VAL A 512 -6.29 20.73 -23.56
C VAL A 512 -5.02 21.32 -24.14
N ALA A 513 -4.22 21.89 -23.26
CA ALA A 513 -2.94 22.51 -23.53
C ALA A 513 -2.06 22.40 -22.28
N GLY A 514 -1.11 21.47 -22.29
CA GLY A 514 -0.20 21.22 -21.17
C GLY A 514 -0.67 20.08 -20.25
N ASP A 515 0.11 19.86 -19.19
CA ASP A 515 -0.05 18.75 -18.25
C ASP A 515 -0.56 19.30 -16.91
N ARG A 516 -1.88 19.32 -16.73
CA ARG A 516 -2.52 19.91 -15.55
C ARG A 516 -3.93 19.37 -15.30
N LEU A 517 -4.49 19.78 -14.17
CA LEU A 517 -5.88 19.53 -13.82
C LEU A 517 -6.83 20.47 -14.62
N TYR A 518 -7.93 19.92 -15.16
CA TYR A 518 -8.95 20.69 -15.86
C TYR A 518 -10.32 20.51 -15.23
N THR A 519 -11.02 21.61 -14.99
CA THR A 519 -12.42 21.59 -14.54
C THR A 519 -13.37 21.23 -15.68
N LEU A 520 -14.08 20.12 -15.53
CA LEU A 520 -15.03 19.60 -16.51
C LEU A 520 -16.45 20.07 -16.21
N VAL A 521 -16.87 19.99 -14.95
CA VAL A 521 -18.23 20.28 -14.49
C VAL A 521 -18.15 21.06 -13.18
N GLU A 522 -19.04 22.06 -13.04
CA GLU A 522 -19.26 22.81 -11.81
C GLU A 522 -20.77 22.87 -11.53
N ARG A 523 -21.16 22.70 -10.26
CA ARG A 523 -22.56 22.71 -9.80
C ARG A 523 -22.70 23.46 -8.47
N PRO A 524 -23.92 23.81 -8.06
CA PRO A 524 -24.13 24.40 -6.74
C PRO A 524 -24.16 23.36 -5.61
N GLU A 525 -24.59 22.12 -5.88
CA GLU A 525 -24.82 21.07 -4.88
C GLU A 525 -24.28 19.72 -5.37
N ILE A 526 -24.05 18.79 -4.44
CA ILE A 526 -23.63 17.42 -4.75
C ILE A 526 -24.80 16.64 -5.32
N SER A 527 -24.64 16.09 -6.52
CA SER A 527 -25.68 15.30 -7.19
C SER A 527 -25.11 14.19 -8.07
N ASP A 528 -25.93 13.16 -8.31
CA ASP A 528 -25.59 12.02 -9.15
C ASP A 528 -25.83 12.33 -10.63
N HIS A 529 -24.82 12.07 -11.47
CA HIS A 529 -24.87 12.36 -12.89
C HIS A 529 -24.12 11.34 -13.74
N LEU A 530 -24.46 11.27 -15.03
CA LEU A 530 -23.70 10.54 -16.03
C LEU A 530 -22.85 11.51 -16.85
N LEU A 531 -21.53 11.45 -16.68
CA LEU A 531 -20.55 12.13 -17.51
C LEU A 531 -20.25 11.31 -18.76
N GLU A 532 -20.30 11.93 -19.94
CA GLU A 532 -19.71 11.42 -21.17
C GLU A 532 -18.69 12.43 -21.71
N LEU A 533 -17.45 11.99 -21.86
CA LEU A 533 -16.38 12.75 -22.47
C LEU A 533 -16.07 12.21 -23.86
N ARG A 534 -15.83 13.10 -24.81
CA ARG A 534 -15.38 12.76 -26.17
C ARG A 534 -14.06 13.45 -26.45
N PHE A 535 -13.04 12.65 -26.73
CA PHE A 535 -11.66 13.12 -26.81
C PHE A 535 -11.22 13.31 -28.25
N ALA A 536 -10.48 14.38 -28.50
CA ALA A 536 -9.65 14.47 -29.69
C ALA A 536 -8.52 13.43 -29.63
N PRO A 537 -8.15 12.79 -30.77
CA PRO A 537 -7.04 11.84 -30.80
C PRO A 537 -5.73 12.47 -30.28
N GLY A 538 -4.99 11.73 -29.48
CA GLY A 538 -3.71 12.15 -28.89
C GLY A 538 -3.82 12.86 -27.54
N VAL A 539 -5.03 13.26 -27.11
CA VAL A 539 -5.27 13.70 -25.73
C VAL A 539 -5.22 12.48 -24.80
N ALA A 540 -4.59 12.60 -23.64
CA ALA A 540 -4.62 11.55 -22.63
C ALA A 540 -5.12 12.08 -21.28
N GLY A 541 -5.73 11.19 -20.50
CA GLY A 541 -6.19 11.49 -19.14
C GLY A 541 -5.58 10.53 -18.12
N TYR A 542 -5.33 11.03 -16.91
CA TYR A 542 -4.73 10.27 -15.81
C TYR A 542 -5.76 9.83 -14.78
N ALA A 543 -6.42 10.79 -14.12
CA ALA A 543 -7.39 10.52 -13.06
C ALA A 543 -8.48 11.58 -12.98
N PHE A 544 -9.69 11.14 -12.67
CA PHE A 544 -10.78 12.02 -12.24
C PHE A 544 -10.68 12.30 -10.75
N THR A 545 -10.81 13.57 -10.40
CA THR A 545 -10.92 14.05 -9.02
C THR A 545 -12.17 14.91 -8.86
N PHE A 546 -12.63 15.10 -7.63
CA PHE A 546 -13.96 15.62 -7.34
C PHE A 546 -13.93 16.73 -6.28
N GLY A 547 -14.96 17.56 -6.29
CA GLY A 547 -15.18 18.67 -5.36
C GLY A 547 -16.63 18.85 -4.98
#